data_AF-A0A929X808-F1
#
_entry.id   AF-A0A929X808-F1
#
_cell.length_a   1.000
_cell.length_b   1.000
_cell.length_c   1.000
_cell.angle_alpha   90.00
_cell.angle_beta   90.00
_cell.angle_gamma   90.00
#
_symmetry.space_group_name_H-M   'P 1'
#
loop_
_entity.id
_entity.type
_entity.pdbx_description
1 polymer ?
#
loop_
_entity_poly.entity_id
_entity_poly.type
_entity_poly.pdbx_seq_one_letter_code
_entity_poly.pdbx_strand_id
1 'polypeptide(L)' 'MFDKLDFILEKYEELAIKVSDPDIIANQSLWQKHMKEMSDIEPVVGKYKEYKKAKEELAELKNMLADSDEELREMAKL' A
#
# COMPACT_ATOMS: atom_id res chain seq x y z
N MET A 1 -9.85 -5.36 11.86
CA MET A 1 -9.27 -6.70 11.57
C MET A 1 -7.87 -6.60 10.98
N PHE A 2 -7.62 -5.67 10.05
CA PHE A 2 -6.27 -5.41 9.52
C PHE A 2 -5.55 -4.24 10.21
N ASP A 3 -6.08 -3.77 11.34
CA ASP A 3 -5.64 -2.58 12.07
C ASP A 3 -4.13 -2.58 12.38
N LYS A 4 -3.52 -3.76 12.60
CA LYS A 4 -2.06 -3.90 12.75
C LYS A 4 -1.29 -3.69 11.45
N LEU A 5 -1.82 -4.16 10.32
CA LEU A 5 -1.21 -3.96 8.99
C LEU A 5 -1.39 -2.52 8.52
N ASP A 6 -2.53 -1.89 8.82
CA ASP A 6 -2.74 -0.46 8.58
C ASP A 6 -1.73 0.37 9.38
N PHE A 7 -1.52 0.06 10.66
CA PHE A 7 -0.47 0.71 11.46
C PHE A 7 0.94 0.52 10.89
N ILE A 8 1.27 -0.69 10.39
CA ILE A 8 2.57 -0.94 9.76
C ILE A 8 2.72 -0.14 8.46
N LEU A 9 1.65 -0.03 7.67
CA LEU A 9 1.62 0.79 6.46
C LEU A 9 1.82 2.28 6.77
N GLU A 10 1.11 2.82 7.76
CA GLU A 10 1.28 4.21 8.22
C GLU A 10 2.73 4.47 8.67
N LYS A 11 3.29 3.56 9.47
CA LYS A 11 4.68 3.65 9.92
C LYS A 11 5.68 3.65 8.75
N TYR A 12 5.43 2.84 7.72
CA TYR A 12 6.25 2.82 6.52
C TYR A 12 6.18 4.15 5.77
N GLU A 13 4.99 4.73 5.62
CA GLU A 13 4.81 6.03 4.98
C GLU A 13 5.49 7.17 5.76
N GLU A 14 5.39 7.15 7.09
CA GLU A 14 6.14 8.09 7.94
C GLU A 14 7.66 7.96 7.78
N LEU A 15 8.17 6.72 7.73
CA LEU A 15 9.60 6.47 7.50
C LEU A 15 10.03 6.96 6.12
N ALA A 16 9.22 6.73 5.08
CA ALA A 16 9.47 7.21 3.72
C ALA A 16 9.58 8.75 3.67
N ILE A 17 8.71 9.47 4.40
CA ILE A 17 8.80 10.92 4.54
C ILE A 17 10.10 11.31 5.24
N LYS A 18 10.43 10.68 6.38
CA LYS A 18 11.65 10.99 7.16
C LYS A 18 12.93 10.77 6.35
N VAL A 19 13.05 9.67 5.61
CA VAL A 19 14.26 9.40 4.80
C VAL A 19 14.38 10.30 3.57
N SER A 20 13.31 11.02 3.21
CA SER A 20 13.31 12.05 2.15
C SER A 20 13.63 13.47 2.66
N ASP A 21 13.67 13.67 3.97
CA ASP A 21 13.96 14.96 4.60
C ASP A 21 15.46 15.30 4.48
N PRO A 22 15.85 16.45 3.89
CA PRO A 22 17.24 16.89 3.78
C PRO A 22 18.01 16.92 5.11
N ASP A 23 17.36 17.28 6.22
CA ASP A 23 18.00 17.34 7.54
C ASP A 23 18.33 15.94 8.07
N ILE A 24 17.48 14.95 7.76
CA ILE A 24 17.73 13.55 8.07
C ILE A 24 18.81 12.99 7.14
N ILE A 25 18.75 13.28 5.84
CA ILE A 25 19.75 12.86 4.86
C ILE A 25 21.14 13.39 5.23
N ALA A 26 21.24 14.63 5.72
CA ALA A 26 22.48 15.22 6.20
C ALA A 26 23.04 14.48 7.43
N ASN A 27 22.19 13.82 8.23
CA ASN A 27 22.60 12.96 9.34
C ASN A 27 22.64 11.48 8.91
N GLN A 28 23.76 11.06 8.32
CA GLN A 28 23.88 9.73 7.72
C GLN A 28 23.63 8.56 8.68
N SER A 29 23.97 8.68 9.96
CA SER A 29 23.69 7.65 10.98
C SER A 29 22.18 7.49 11.21
N LEU A 30 21.46 8.61 11.33
CA LEU A 30 20.01 8.62 11.52
C LEU A 30 19.28 8.15 10.25
N TRP A 31 19.74 8.59 9.08
CA TRP A 31 19.22 8.13 7.79
C TRP A 31 19.36 6.61 7.61
N GLN A 32 20.55 6.05 7.89
CA GLN A 32 20.78 4.61 7.81
C GLN A 32 19.88 3.83 8.76
N LYS A 33 19.66 4.34 9.97
CA LYS A 33 18.72 3.72 10.94
C LYS A 33 17.31 3.67 10.37
N HIS A 34 16.78 4.79 9.87
CA HIS A 34 15.43 4.84 9.32
C HIS A 34 15.28 4.00 8.05
N MET A 35 16.29 4.00 7.17
CA MET A 35 16.30 3.12 5.99
C MET A 35 16.27 1.64 6.35
N LYS A 36 17.00 1.24 7.39
CA LYS A 36 16.97 -0.14 7.88
C LYS A 36 15.59 -0.51 8.44
N GLU A 37 15.03 0.34 9.30
CA GLU A 37 13.68 0.14 9.83
C GLU A 37 12.61 0.07 8.72
N MET A 38 12.75 0.88 7.67
CA MET A 38 11.86 0.87 6.51
C MET A 38 11.98 -0.44 5.71
N SER A 39 13.20 -0.89 5.45
CA SER A 39 13.48 -2.13 4.73
C SER A 39 12.96 -3.37 5.48
N ASP A 40 13.04 -3.37 6.82
CA ASP A 40 12.58 -4.50 7.64
C ASP A 40 11.06 -4.73 7.51
N ILE A 41 10.26 -3.68 7.27
CA ILE A 41 8.80 -3.76 7.16
C ILE A 41 8.29 -3.73 5.72
N GLU A 42 9.13 -3.34 4.75
CA GLU A 42 8.77 -3.23 3.33
C GLU A 42 8.12 -4.50 2.74
N PRO A 43 8.58 -5.74 3.03
CA PRO A 43 7.96 -6.93 2.48
C PRO A 43 6.50 -7.12 2.92
N VAL A 44 6.19 -6.78 4.19
CA VAL A 44 4.84 -6.87 4.75
C VAL A 44 3.94 -5.82 4.13
N VAL A 45 4.45 -4.59 4.01
CA VAL A 45 3.73 -3.48 3.37
C VAL A 45 3.42 -3.80 1.91
N GLY A 46 4.39 -4.33 1.17
CA GLY A 46 4.21 -4.74 -0.23
C GLY A 46 3.07 -5.74 -0.38
N LYS A 47 3.06 -6.82 0.42
CA LYS A 47 1.97 -7.80 0.40
C LYS A 47 0.63 -7.24 0.83
N TYR A 48 0.60 -6.33 1.79
CA TYR A 48 -0.65 -5.72 2.21
C TYR A 48 -1.21 -4.75 1.16
N LYS A 49 -0.36 -4.00 0.46
CA LYS A 49 -0.76 -3.16 -0.68
C LYS A 49 -1.33 -4.00 -1.84
N GLU A 50 -0.68 -5.11 -2.18
CA GLU A 50 -1.20 -6.08 -3.16
C GLU A 50 -2.61 -6.57 -2.77
N TYR A 51 -2.80 -6.95 -1.50
CA TYR A 51 -4.10 -7.38 -0.98
C TYR A 51 -5.17 -6.28 -1.09
N LYS A 52 -4.87 -5.05 -0.67
CA LYS A 52 -5.84 -3.94 -0.72
C LYS A 52 -6.27 -3.66 -2.16
N LYS A 53 -5.31 -3.65 -3.10
CA LYS A 53 -5.59 -3.48 -4.53
C LYS A 53 -6.48 -4.59 -5.07
N ALA A 54 -6.13 -5.87 -4.85
CA ALA A 54 -6.95 -6.98 -5.31
C ALA A 54 -8.38 -6.98 -4.71
N LYS A 55 -8.52 -6.51 -3.46
CA LYS A 55 -9.83 -6.35 -2.82
C LYS A 55 -10.66 -5.24 -3.48
N GLU A 56 -10.04 -4.12 -3.83
CA GLU A 56 -10.66 -3.00 -4.53
C GLU A 56 -11.11 -3.41 -5.94
N GLU A 57 -10.21 -4.02 -6.72
CA GLU A 57 -10.50 -4.57 -8.05
C GLU A 57 -11.69 -5.56 -8.00
N LEU A 58 -11.69 -6.46 -7.01
CA LEU A 58 -12.79 -7.41 -6.84
C LEU A 58 -14.11 -6.72 -6.46
N ALA A 59 -14.08 -5.61 -5.72
CA ALA A 59 -15.27 -4.83 -5.42
C ALA A 59 -15.79 -4.09 -6.66
N GLU A 60 -14.89 -3.50 -7.46
CA GLU A 60 -15.21 -2.85 -8.72
C GLU A 60 -15.83 -3.82 -9.72
N LEU A 61 -15.22 -4.99 -9.94
CA LEU A 61 -15.74 -6.02 -10.83
C LEU A 61 -17.14 -6.50 -10.39
N LYS A 62 -17.37 -6.65 -9.08
CA LYS A 62 -18.69 -7.00 -8.55
C LYS A 62 -19.73 -5.92 -8.81
N ASN A 63 -19.35 -4.65 -8.70
CA ASN A 63 -20.25 -3.54 -9.01
C ASN A 63 -20.58 -3.50 -10.50
N MET A 64 -19.60 -3.70 -11.37
CA MET A 64 -19.80 -3.78 -12.82
C MET A 64 -20.72 -4.96 -13.21
N LEU A 65 -20.54 -6.12 -12.58
CA LEU A 65 -21.43 -7.28 -12.79
C LEU A 65 -22.87 -7.02 -12.32
N ALA A 66 -23.05 -6.18 -11.30
CA ALA A 66 -24.36 -5.81 -10.77
C ALA A 66 -25.04 -4.68 -11.56
N ASP A 67 -24.31 -3.99 -12.43
CA ASP A 67 -24.84 -2.92 -13.28
C ASP A 67 -25.88 -3.44 -14.27
N SER A 68 -26.80 -2.61 -14.74
CA SER A 68 -27.84 -2.98 -15.71
C SER A 68 -27.35 -3.00 -17.15
N ASP A 69 -26.20 -2.38 -17.43
CA ASP A 69 -25.61 -2.34 -18.77
C ASP A 69 -24.91 -3.67 -19.12
N GLU A 70 -25.35 -4.31 -20.21
CA GLU A 70 -24.85 -5.60 -20.69
C GLU A 70 -23.37 -5.50 -21.13
N GLU A 71 -22.94 -4.38 -21.73
CA GLU A 71 -21.54 -4.20 -22.16
C GLU A 71 -20.60 -4.08 -20.96
N LEU A 72 -21.01 -3.35 -19.91
CA LEU A 72 -20.22 -3.23 -18.68
C LEU A 72 -20.11 -4.57 -17.92
N ARG A 73 -21.15 -5.40 -17.96
CA ARG A 73 -21.11 -6.76 -17.38
C ARG A 73 -20.15 -7.68 -18.11
N GLU A 74 -20.10 -7.62 -19.43
CA GLU A 74 -19.16 -8.43 -20.22
C GLU A 74 -17.71 -7.99 -20.02
N MET A 75 -17.44 -6.69 -19.88
CA MET A 75 -16.10 -6.19 -19.54
C MET A 75 -15.59 -6.72 -18.19
N ALA A 76 -16.48 -6.92 -17.21
CA ALA A 76 -16.10 -7.44 -15.89
C ALA A 76 -15.80 -8.96 -15.87
N LYS A 77 -16.05 -9.69 -16.96
CA LYS A 77 -15.81 -11.14 -17.08
C LYS A 77 -14.51 -11.49 -17.83
N LEU A 78 -13.87 -10.51 -18.45
CA LEU A 78 -12.60 -10.63 -19.20
C LEU A 78 -11.39 -10.45 -18.28
#